data_AF-A0A454JCU4-F1
#
_entry.id   AF-A0A454JCU4-F1
#
_cell.length_a   1.000
_cell.length_b   1.000
_cell.length_c   1.000
_cell.angle_alpha   90.00
_cell.angle_beta   90.00
_cell.angle_gamma   90.00
#
_symmetry.space_group_name_H-M   'P 1'
#
loop_
_entity.id
_entity.type
_entity.pdbx_description
1 polymer ?
#
loop_
_entity_poly.entity_id
_entity_poly.type
_entity_poly.pdbx_seq_one_letter_code
_entity_poly.pdbx_strand_id
1 'polypeptide(L)' 'LIKSDPRFAGIPVLMHSSLSGTSNQKLGQSVGVDAYVSKFEAQKLSMKLREMLSLAKN' A
#
# COMPACT_ATOMS: atom_id res chain seq x y z
N LEU A 1 5.39 12.66 -6.38
CA LEU A 1 4.99 11.46 -5.60
C LEU A 1 3.55 11.14 -5.99
N ILE A 2 3.09 9.88 -5.96
CA ILE A 2 1.71 9.58 -6.43
C ILE A 2 0.65 10.39 -5.68
N LYS A 3 0.82 10.59 -4.37
CA LYS A 3 -0.08 11.40 -3.52
C LYS A 3 0.14 12.93 -3.62
N SER A 4 1.14 13.40 -4.37
CA SER A 4 1.28 14.86 -4.61
C SER A 4 0.38 15.36 -5.73
N ASP A 5 -0.24 14.46 -6.49
CA ASP A 5 -1.21 14.82 -7.52
C ASP A 5 -2.62 14.88 -6.90
N PRO A 6 -3.31 16.06 -6.97
CA PRO A 6 -4.62 16.26 -6.36
C PRO A 6 -5.69 15.27 -6.82
N ARG A 7 -5.54 14.66 -8.00
CA ARG A 7 -6.49 13.67 -8.53
C ARG A 7 -6.58 12.42 -7.66
N PHE A 8 -5.56 12.13 -6.85
CA PHE A 8 -5.54 11.00 -5.93
C PHE A 8 -5.87 11.38 -4.49
N ALA A 9 -6.35 12.61 -4.26
CA ALA A 9 -6.84 13.01 -2.94
C ALA A 9 -7.97 12.08 -2.49
N GLY A 10 -7.85 11.54 -1.27
CA GLY A 10 -8.83 10.60 -0.72
C GLY A 10 -8.76 9.17 -1.27
N ILE A 11 -7.97 8.89 -2.30
CA ILE A 11 -7.80 7.53 -2.84
C ILE A 11 -6.68 6.81 -2.05
N PRO A 12 -6.96 5.64 -1.42
CA PRO A 12 -5.93 4.82 -0.79
C PRO A 12 -4.99 4.21 -1.83
N VAL A 13 -3.68 4.27 -1.59
CA VAL A 13 -2.65 3.74 -2.49
C VAL A 13 -1.82 2.69 -1.78
N LEU A 14 -1.83 1.45 -2.30
CA LEU A 14 -1.01 0.34 -1.84
C LEU A 14 0.03 -0.01 -2.89
N MET A 15 1.30 -0.09 -2.50
CA MET A 15 2.37 -0.62 -3.33
C MET A 15 2.49 -2.14 -3.15
N HIS A 16 2.36 -2.86 -4.25
CA HIS A 16 2.58 -4.30 -4.31
C HIS A 16 3.79 -4.60 -5.20
N SER A 17 4.87 -5.12 -4.62
CA SER A 17 6.15 -5.24 -5.32
C SER A 17 6.90 -6.50 -4.89
N SER A 18 7.68 -7.09 -5.80
CA SER A 18 8.57 -8.22 -5.51
C SER A 18 9.80 -7.81 -4.69
N LEU A 19 10.08 -6.51 -4.58
CA LEU A 19 11.14 -6.01 -3.72
C LEU A 19 10.79 -6.31 -2.25
N SER A 20 11.69 -6.97 -1.55
CA SER A 20 11.46 -7.44 -0.17
C SER A 20 12.48 -6.83 0.80
N GLY A 21 12.20 -6.93 2.09
CA GLY A 21 13.06 -6.36 3.13
C GLY A 21 12.69 -4.93 3.53
N THR A 22 13.19 -4.52 4.70
CA THR A 22 12.81 -3.28 5.38
C THR A 22 13.24 -2.02 4.60
N SER A 23 14.38 -2.05 3.91
CA SER A 23 14.83 -0.94 3.06
C SER A 23 13.87 -0.66 1.91
N ASN A 24 13.32 -1.71 1.28
CA ASN A 24 12.36 -1.57 0.19
C ASN A 24 10.98 -1.11 0.69
N GLN A 25 10.57 -1.53 1.89
CA GLN A 25 9.36 -0.98 2.53
C GLN A 25 9.52 0.53 2.82
N LYS A 26 10.68 0.96 3.31
CA LYS A 26 10.98 2.39 3.55
C LYS A 26 11.00 3.20 2.24
N LEU A 27 11.57 2.63 1.17
CA LEU A 27 11.52 3.23 -0.17
C LEU A 27 10.07 3.34 -0.67
N GLY A 28 9.26 2.30 -0.48
CA GLY A 28 7.83 2.34 -0.78
C GLY A 28 7.12 3.48 -0.06
N GLN A 29 7.37 3.64 1.24
CA GLN A 29 6.83 4.74 2.03
C GLN A 29 7.32 6.10 1.54
N SER A 30 8.60 6.23 1.15
CA SER A 30 9.15 7.51 0.67
C SER A 30 8.58 7.94 -0.69
N VAL A 31 8.09 7.02 -1.52
CA VAL A 31 7.37 7.37 -2.76
C VAL A 31 5.91 7.84 -2.51
N GLY A 32 5.48 7.83 -1.24
CA GLY A 32 4.24 8.42 -0.76
C GLY A 32 3.03 7.49 -0.90
N VAL A 33 3.18 6.19 -0.71
CA VAL A 33 2.03 5.26 -0.65
C VAL A 33 1.53 5.08 0.78
N ASP A 34 0.26 4.74 0.94
CA ASP A 34 -0.38 4.52 2.24
C ASP A 34 0.00 3.16 2.84
N ALA A 35 0.34 2.18 2.00
CA ALA A 35 0.78 0.84 2.43
C ALA A 35 1.74 0.18 1.44
N TYR A 36 2.55 -0.75 1.94
CA TYR A 36 3.43 -1.60 1.14
C TYR A 36 3.24 -3.06 1.50
N VAL A 37 3.06 -3.92 0.50
CA VAL A 37 2.98 -5.38 0.68
C VAL A 37 3.87 -6.09 -0.33
N SER A 38 4.74 -6.99 0.17
CA SER A 38 5.58 -7.82 -0.69
C SER A 38 4.74 -8.76 -1.56
N LYS A 39 5.20 -9.01 -2.79
CA LYS A 39 4.52 -9.89 -3.77
C LYS A 39 4.29 -11.32 -3.26
N PHE A 40 5.07 -11.73 -2.28
CA PHE A 40 5.05 -13.09 -1.73
C PHE A 40 4.12 -13.24 -0.50
N GLU A 41 3.46 -12.16 -0.05
CA GLU A 41 2.59 -12.17 1.14
C GLU A 41 1.09 -12.06 0.76
N ALA A 42 0.54 -13.04 0.03
CA ALA A 42 -0.83 -12.98 -0.51
C ALA A 42 -1.92 -12.73 0.55
N GLN A 43 -1.83 -13.39 1.71
CA GLN A 43 -2.79 -13.23 2.81
C GLN A 43 -2.73 -11.81 3.38
N LYS A 44 -1.52 -11.26 3.51
CA LYS A 44 -1.32 -9.88 3.98
C LYS A 44 -1.88 -8.86 2.99
N LEU A 45 -1.71 -9.09 1.68
CA LEU A 45 -2.32 -8.26 0.66
C LEU A 45 -3.85 -8.24 0.80
N SER A 46 -4.47 -9.42 0.93
CA SER A 46 -5.92 -9.56 1.12
C SER A 46 -6.42 -8.79 2.34
N MET A 47 -5.76 -8.95 3.49
CA MET A 47 -6.12 -8.21 4.71
C MET A 47 -5.98 -6.71 4.52
N LYS A 48 -4.89 -6.23 3.91
CA LYS A 48 -4.65 -4.80 3.73
C LYS A 48 -5.63 -4.17 2.76
N LEU A 49 -6.00 -4.87 1.68
CA LEU A 49 -7.04 -4.40 0.77
C LEU A 49 -8.40 -4.28 1.47
N ARG A 50 -8.78 -5.26 2.31
CA ARG A 50 -10.04 -5.20 3.09
C ARG A 50 -10.05 -4.02 4.06
N GLU A 51 -8.93 -3.77 4.74
CA GLU A 51 -8.76 -2.63 5.65
C GLU A 51 -8.91 -1.30 4.87
N MET A 52 -8.19 -1.16 3.76
CA MET A 52 -8.15 0.08 2.97
C MET A 52 -9.47 0.38 2.26
N LEU A 53 -10.21 -0.65 1.86
CA LEU A 53 -11.56 -0.51 1.29
C LEU A 53 -12.65 -0.39 2.36
N SER A 54 -12.29 -0.31 3.64
CA SER A 54 -13.21 -0.27 4.79
C SER A 54 -14.19 -1.45 4.88
N LEU A 55 -13.91 -2.55 4.16
CA LEU A 55 -14.72 -3.77 4.17
C LEU A 55 -14.64 -4.54 5.49
N ALA A 56 -13.74 -4.14 6.39
CA ALA A 56 -13.52 -4.77 7.69
C ALA A 56 -14.32 -4.10 8.84
N LYS A 57 -15.15 -3.09 8.57
CA LYS A 57 -15.91 -2.33 9.59
C LYS A 57 -17.44 -2.53 9.55
N ASN A 58 -17.93 -3.64 9.01
CA ASN A 58 -19.33 -4.05 9.12
C ASN A 58 -19.47 -5.29 10.00
#